data_AF-A0A1S1WYE2-F1
#
_entry.id   AF-A0A1S1WYE2-F1
#
_cell.length_a   1.000
_cell.length_b   1.000
_cell.length_c   1.000
_cell.angle_alpha   90.00
_cell.angle_beta   90.00
_cell.angle_gamma   90.00
#
_symmetry.space_group_name_H-M   'P 1'
#
loop_
_entity.id
_entity.type
_entity.pdbx_description
1 polymer ?
#
loop_
_entity_poly.entity_id
_entity_poly.type
_entity_poly.pdbx_seq_one_letter_code
_entity_poly.pdbx_strand_id
1 'polypeptide(L)'
;MQDTLKPVLTDDSLFHDGNPASGTPGTVVSADWLNNAQAAIQSTQQEVLTVIKNNGQNADPTRKDQLLQAVQNIAWGSAQRPSTLAGYGIADGASKTDLKTAIDGVVAGAPGALNTLQELAAALGNDSNYAASVTKLLSGKADKASTLAGYGIVDAMKASDWGVQGYTTLQVGPGKAFASIQDAWNSLIGKVLQADVLIQVADGQYATSGIWLNNQPFASRIRIQGNTANPSACKIVLTPDANKLSNGVVFSRVSGVNFSGFHIVGEASANHWSYRCLRVEEAAVVYSDPGTIVLEGAAAGLEVDQNASGNFVKIRISGIKGWAASIIGGAHAILHNCAITGLGINVSTTTPAFVNPDMPSLMSSGLQCVEGSKAWLSVSSISNVFQGCVSASNSYLWADGTAVDQATNAFQAEWGGLIWNSGANPSPAVPNGRRGKASNADIGYLAGRGGTIYAYMATADNCNCGFYAVYSGAIYAANGWSRNSKKVGYCADGLAWLDASGTQAGSYGCTQLYDPAPNTPGNSGAYVYQKITP
;
A
#
# COMPACT_ATOMS: atom_id res chain seq x y z
N MET A 1 124.50 -44.27 12.85
CA MET A 1 125.73 -43.61 12.36
C MET A 1 126.88 -43.85 13.33
N GLN A 2 128.12 -44.00 12.83
CA GLN A 2 129.32 -44.07 13.68
C GLN A 2 129.57 -42.73 14.38
N ASP A 3 130.22 -42.77 15.55
CA ASP A 3 130.76 -41.58 16.24
C ASP A 3 131.81 -40.81 15.42
N THR A 4 132.05 -39.55 15.78
CA THR A 4 132.94 -38.63 15.06
C THR A 4 134.35 -39.17 14.89
N LEU A 5 134.97 -38.86 13.75
CA LEU A 5 136.34 -39.28 13.43
C LEU A 5 137.33 -38.87 14.52
N LYS A 6 138.25 -39.78 14.83
CA LYS A 6 139.32 -39.51 15.79
C LYS A 6 140.21 -38.36 15.27
N PRO A 7 140.66 -37.43 16.14
CA PRO A 7 141.57 -36.36 15.73
C PRO A 7 142.92 -36.91 15.26
N VAL A 8 143.61 -36.16 14.39
CA VAL A 8 144.99 -36.48 13.99
C VAL A 8 145.95 -36.06 15.11
N LEU A 9 147.07 -36.76 15.28
CA LEU A 9 148.04 -36.50 16.36
C LEU A 9 149.00 -35.35 16.02
N THR A 10 148.45 -34.15 15.92
CA THR A 10 149.14 -32.86 15.77
C THR A 10 148.55 -31.85 16.76
N ASP A 11 149.27 -30.78 17.08
CA ASP A 11 148.84 -29.82 18.12
C ASP A 11 147.49 -29.13 17.79
N ASP A 12 147.14 -29.02 16.50
CA ASP A 12 145.86 -28.51 16.02
C ASP A 12 144.90 -29.59 15.51
N SER A 13 145.30 -30.87 15.58
CA SER A 13 144.56 -32.04 15.10
C SER A 13 144.26 -32.08 13.60
N LEU A 14 145.02 -31.34 12.78
CA LEU A 14 144.93 -31.35 11.32
C LEU A 14 146.11 -32.06 10.67
N PHE A 15 145.93 -32.46 9.41
CA PHE A 15 147.04 -32.91 8.57
C PHE A 15 147.83 -31.71 8.05
N HIS A 16 149.16 -31.83 8.03
CA HIS A 16 150.07 -30.84 7.46
C HIS A 16 150.98 -31.51 6.42
N ASP A 17 151.30 -30.79 5.35
CA ASP A 17 152.28 -31.24 4.36
C ASP A 17 153.71 -31.18 4.93
N GLY A 18 154.58 -32.06 4.44
CA GLY A 18 156.02 -31.99 4.75
C GLY A 18 156.70 -30.85 3.99
N ASN A 19 157.79 -30.32 4.54
CA ASN A 19 158.58 -29.27 3.91
C ASN A 19 159.98 -29.79 3.52
N PRO A 20 160.24 -30.05 2.22
CA PRO A 20 161.51 -30.62 1.75
C PRO A 20 162.71 -29.70 1.98
N ALA A 21 162.51 -28.38 2.05
CA ALA A 21 163.59 -27.43 2.24
C ALA A 21 164.10 -27.41 3.70
N SER A 22 163.24 -27.74 4.68
CA SER A 22 163.58 -27.79 6.10
C SER A 22 163.78 -29.21 6.65
N GLY A 23 163.51 -30.23 5.85
CA GLY A 23 163.57 -31.64 6.28
C GLY A 23 162.44 -32.05 7.22
N THR A 24 161.41 -31.22 7.40
CA THR A 24 160.27 -31.53 8.29
C THR A 24 159.33 -32.53 7.58
N PRO A 25 159.13 -33.74 8.11
CA PRO A 25 158.22 -34.71 7.51
C PRO A 25 156.76 -34.28 7.70
N GLY A 26 155.90 -34.58 6.72
CA GLY A 26 154.46 -34.29 6.80
C GLY A 26 153.73 -35.21 7.76
N THR A 27 152.54 -34.79 8.17
CA THR A 27 151.69 -35.56 9.09
C THR A 27 151.29 -36.88 8.43
N VAL A 28 151.74 -37.99 9.00
CA VAL A 28 151.46 -39.31 8.44
C VAL A 28 149.97 -39.60 8.60
N VAL A 29 149.31 -39.96 7.50
CA VAL A 29 147.96 -40.49 7.54
C VAL A 29 148.00 -41.89 8.11
N SER A 30 147.61 -42.02 9.37
CA SER A 30 147.62 -43.31 10.04
C SER A 30 146.51 -44.21 9.51
N ALA A 31 146.78 -45.52 9.49
CA ALA A 31 145.77 -46.52 9.16
C ALA A 31 144.56 -46.41 10.11
N ASP A 32 144.77 -46.07 11.38
CA ASP A 32 143.70 -45.85 12.35
C ASP A 32 142.74 -44.72 11.91
N TRP A 33 143.26 -43.61 11.38
CA TRP A 33 142.42 -42.51 10.92
C TRP A 33 141.68 -42.86 9.62
N LEU A 34 142.39 -43.40 8.62
CA LEU A 34 141.80 -43.82 7.34
C LEU A 34 140.73 -44.89 7.50
N ASN A 35 140.94 -45.87 8.39
CA ASN A 35 139.95 -46.92 8.67
C ASN A 35 138.71 -46.35 9.38
N ASN A 36 138.88 -45.40 10.31
CA ASN A 36 137.74 -44.71 10.91
C ASN A 36 136.98 -43.86 9.88
N ALA A 37 137.67 -43.17 8.98
CA ALA A 37 137.07 -42.41 7.89
C ALA A 37 136.24 -43.30 6.95
N GLN A 38 136.81 -44.45 6.55
CA GLN A 38 136.12 -45.42 5.74
C GLN A 38 134.87 -45.99 6.44
N ALA A 39 134.97 -46.33 7.72
CA ALA A 39 133.84 -46.84 8.49
C ALA A 39 132.70 -45.81 8.62
N ALA A 40 133.02 -44.53 8.81
CA ALA A 40 132.02 -43.47 8.96
C ALA A 40 131.26 -43.21 7.65
N ILE A 41 131.99 -43.23 6.53
CA ILE A 41 131.41 -43.13 5.18
C ILE A 41 130.50 -44.33 4.90
N GLN A 42 130.95 -45.55 5.18
CA GLN A 42 130.15 -46.76 4.98
C GLN A 42 128.90 -46.78 5.87
N SER A 43 129.00 -46.36 7.13
CA SER A 43 127.86 -46.28 8.05
C SER A 43 126.79 -45.31 7.53
N THR A 44 127.21 -44.14 7.04
CA THR A 44 126.29 -43.14 6.48
C THR A 44 125.66 -43.62 5.17
N GLN A 45 126.45 -44.27 4.31
CA GLN A 45 125.92 -44.89 3.10
C GLN A 45 124.89 -45.99 3.42
N GLN A 46 125.14 -46.80 4.45
CA GLN A 46 124.22 -47.87 4.86
C GLN A 46 122.88 -47.33 5.37
N GLU A 47 122.86 -46.21 6.09
CA GLU A 47 121.61 -45.51 6.50
C GLU A 47 120.80 -45.06 5.28
N VAL A 48 121.44 -44.38 4.33
CA VAL A 48 120.79 -43.92 3.09
C VAL A 48 120.27 -45.11 2.27
N LEU A 49 121.06 -46.19 2.18
CA LEU A 49 120.66 -47.43 1.52
C LEU A 49 119.50 -48.12 2.23
N THR A 50 119.41 -48.04 3.55
CA THR A 50 118.30 -48.61 4.32
C THR A 50 117.00 -47.85 4.01
N VAL A 51 117.05 -46.52 3.91
CA VAL A 51 115.89 -45.71 3.49
C VAL A 51 115.45 -46.09 2.06
N ILE A 52 116.40 -46.26 1.13
CA ILE A 52 116.11 -46.68 -0.25
C ILE A 52 115.50 -48.09 -0.30
N LYS A 53 116.06 -49.04 0.46
CA LYS A 53 115.57 -50.44 0.52
C LYS A 53 114.21 -50.55 1.18
N ASN A 54 113.94 -49.79 2.24
CA ASN A 54 112.61 -49.75 2.87
C ASN A 54 111.53 -49.26 1.91
N ASN A 55 111.90 -48.47 0.89
CA ASN A 55 110.99 -48.11 -0.20
C ASN A 55 110.88 -49.21 -1.30
N GLY A 56 111.36 -50.42 -1.03
CA GLY A 56 111.34 -51.55 -1.97
C GLY A 56 112.32 -51.42 -3.16
N GLN A 57 113.25 -50.45 -3.10
CA GLN A 57 114.21 -50.21 -4.19
C GLN A 57 115.55 -50.91 -3.92
N ASN A 58 116.18 -51.40 -4.98
CA ASN A 58 117.59 -51.83 -4.94
C ASN A 58 118.51 -50.65 -5.26
N ALA A 59 119.66 -50.57 -4.59
CA ALA A 59 120.66 -49.55 -4.86
C ALA A 59 121.17 -49.64 -6.30
N ASP A 60 121.14 -48.52 -7.03
CA ASP A 60 121.59 -48.44 -8.41
C ASP A 60 122.51 -47.22 -8.57
N PRO A 61 123.82 -47.43 -8.75
CA PRO A 61 124.77 -46.33 -8.85
C PRO A 61 124.56 -45.44 -10.08
N THR A 62 123.75 -45.87 -11.06
CA THR A 62 123.41 -45.07 -12.25
C THR A 62 122.25 -44.09 -12.00
N ARG A 63 121.48 -44.27 -10.92
CA ARG A 63 120.32 -43.43 -10.59
C ARG A 63 120.66 -42.38 -9.53
N LYS A 64 120.13 -41.17 -9.72
CA LYS A 64 120.35 -40.02 -8.80
C LYS A 64 119.10 -39.60 -8.01
N ASP A 65 117.99 -40.33 -8.13
CA ASP A 65 116.67 -39.94 -7.59
C ASP A 65 116.09 -40.96 -6.57
N GLN A 66 116.81 -42.03 -6.26
CA GLN A 66 116.31 -43.12 -5.42
C GLN A 66 115.94 -42.66 -4.00
N LEU A 67 116.80 -41.84 -3.40
CA LEU A 67 116.53 -41.27 -2.09
C LEU A 67 115.31 -40.34 -2.11
N LEU A 68 115.15 -39.55 -3.18
CA LEU A 68 113.99 -38.65 -3.34
C LEU A 68 112.69 -39.44 -3.43
N GLN A 69 112.66 -40.50 -4.24
CA GLN A 69 111.48 -41.37 -4.37
C GLN A 69 111.16 -42.08 -3.05
N ALA A 70 112.18 -42.54 -2.31
CA ALA A 70 111.99 -43.12 -0.99
C ALA A 70 111.36 -42.14 0.00
N VAL A 71 111.85 -40.91 0.04
CA VAL A 71 111.29 -39.86 0.91
C VAL A 71 109.86 -39.49 0.49
N GLN A 72 109.56 -39.41 -0.81
CA GLN A 72 108.19 -39.11 -1.29
C GLN A 72 107.18 -40.20 -0.91
N ASN A 73 107.54 -41.48 -1.07
CA ASN A 73 106.69 -42.59 -0.65
C ASN A 73 106.51 -42.64 0.87
N ILE A 74 107.56 -42.33 1.66
CA ILE A 74 107.43 -42.27 3.13
C ILE A 74 106.51 -41.12 3.54
N ALA A 75 106.61 -39.95 2.88
CA ALA A 75 105.84 -38.77 3.25
C ALA A 75 104.35 -38.86 2.83
N TRP A 76 104.04 -39.48 1.69
CA TRP A 76 102.69 -39.42 1.11
C TRP A 76 102.17 -40.76 0.56
N GLY A 77 102.93 -41.85 0.67
CA GLY A 77 102.58 -43.16 0.10
C GLY A 77 102.65 -43.27 -1.42
N SER A 78 102.98 -42.18 -2.12
CA SER A 78 103.10 -42.13 -3.58
C SER A 78 104.00 -40.99 -4.05
N ALA A 79 104.25 -40.91 -5.37
CA ALA A 79 105.04 -39.84 -5.98
C ALA A 79 104.33 -38.48 -6.02
N GLN A 80 103.01 -38.42 -5.82
CA GLN A 80 102.22 -37.17 -5.90
C GLN A 80 101.64 -36.80 -4.55
N ARG A 81 101.71 -35.52 -4.21
CA ARG A 81 101.09 -34.99 -2.98
C ARG A 81 99.55 -35.08 -3.11
N PRO A 82 98.84 -35.71 -2.16
CA PRO A 82 97.39 -35.81 -2.20
C PRO A 82 96.69 -34.44 -2.17
N SER A 83 95.50 -34.34 -2.76
CA SER A 83 94.66 -33.12 -2.77
C SER A 83 93.36 -33.26 -1.96
N THR A 84 93.11 -34.42 -1.36
CA THR A 84 91.93 -34.70 -0.53
C THR A 84 92.34 -35.22 0.84
N LEU A 85 91.48 -35.01 1.85
CA LEU A 85 91.69 -35.53 3.21
C LEU A 85 91.88 -37.06 3.21
N ALA A 86 91.04 -37.78 2.46
CA ALA A 86 91.17 -39.23 2.28
C ALA A 86 92.50 -39.62 1.61
N GLY A 87 92.99 -38.83 0.66
CA GLY A 87 94.29 -39.06 0.03
C GLY A 87 95.48 -38.88 0.99
N TYR A 88 95.32 -38.08 2.06
CA TYR A 88 96.27 -37.99 3.17
C TYR A 88 96.07 -39.07 4.24
N GLY A 89 95.09 -39.97 4.09
CA GLY A 89 94.72 -40.95 5.12
C GLY A 89 93.99 -40.34 6.32
N ILE A 90 93.53 -39.09 6.22
CA ILE A 90 92.78 -38.40 7.30
C ILE A 90 91.31 -38.81 7.19
N ALA A 91 90.88 -39.70 8.10
CA ALA A 91 89.54 -40.29 8.11
C ALA A 91 88.57 -39.60 9.10
N ASP A 92 89.05 -38.70 9.94
CA ASP A 92 88.30 -38.00 11.00
C ASP A 92 87.91 -36.56 10.65
N GLY A 93 88.28 -36.08 9.45
CA GLY A 93 87.88 -34.76 8.95
C GLY A 93 86.50 -34.79 8.28
N ALA A 94 85.58 -33.91 8.70
CA ALA A 94 84.28 -33.76 8.05
C ALA A 94 84.43 -33.29 6.60
N SER A 95 83.87 -34.05 5.66
CA SER A 95 83.87 -33.73 4.24
C SER A 95 82.83 -32.64 3.90
N LYS A 96 82.93 -32.05 2.71
CA LYS A 96 81.88 -31.15 2.18
C LYS A 96 80.51 -31.83 2.13
N THR A 97 80.48 -33.14 1.91
CA THR A 97 79.26 -33.95 1.89
C THR A 97 78.67 -34.12 3.28
N ASP A 98 79.50 -34.34 4.30
CA ASP A 98 79.05 -34.45 5.70
C ASP A 98 78.46 -33.13 6.18
N LEU A 99 79.13 -32.01 5.86
CA LEU A 99 78.63 -30.67 6.16
C LEU A 99 77.32 -30.37 5.43
N LYS A 100 77.20 -30.73 4.15
CA LYS A 100 75.96 -30.58 3.39
C LYS A 100 74.83 -31.42 3.99
N THR A 101 75.11 -32.66 4.38
CA THR A 101 74.11 -33.55 4.98
C THR A 101 73.64 -33.03 6.34
N ALA A 102 74.57 -32.52 7.17
CA ALA A 102 74.23 -31.89 8.44
C ALA A 102 73.36 -30.64 8.25
N ILE A 103 73.69 -29.79 7.28
CA ILE A 103 72.89 -28.60 6.95
C ILE A 103 71.51 -29.00 6.42
N ASP A 104 71.43 -29.93 5.48
CA ASP A 104 70.16 -30.43 4.94
C ASP A 104 69.30 -31.06 6.06
N GLY A 105 69.93 -31.72 7.04
CA GLY A 105 69.27 -32.28 8.22
C GLY A 105 68.73 -31.21 9.18
N VAL A 106 69.47 -30.10 9.37
CA VAL A 106 69.02 -28.96 10.18
C VAL A 106 67.90 -28.17 9.47
N VAL A 107 68.00 -28.03 8.15
CA VAL A 107 67.07 -27.23 7.32
C VAL A 107 65.89 -28.07 6.80
N ALA A 108 65.85 -29.37 7.11
CA ALA A 108 64.90 -30.37 6.62
C ALA A 108 63.45 -29.87 6.42
N GLY A 109 63.12 -29.45 5.19
CA GLY A 109 61.80 -28.96 4.80
C GLY A 109 61.44 -27.53 5.24
N ALA A 110 62.31 -26.86 6.01
CA ALA A 110 62.06 -25.51 6.53
C ALA A 110 61.80 -24.46 5.44
N PRO A 111 62.50 -24.41 4.29
CA PRO A 111 62.22 -23.41 3.24
C PRO A 111 60.81 -23.57 2.64
N GLY A 112 60.38 -24.81 2.41
CA GLY A 112 59.04 -25.10 1.91
C GLY A 112 57.97 -24.77 2.94
N ALA A 113 58.18 -25.17 4.20
CA ALA A 113 57.28 -24.85 5.30
C ALA A 113 57.17 -23.34 5.55
N LEU A 114 58.27 -22.59 5.48
CA LEU A 114 58.30 -21.14 5.61
C LEU A 114 57.57 -20.45 4.44
N ASN A 115 57.73 -20.95 3.22
CA ASN A 115 56.97 -20.46 2.07
C ASN A 115 55.46 -20.69 2.25
N THR A 116 55.06 -21.89 2.70
CA THR A 116 53.65 -22.19 3.01
C THR A 116 53.11 -21.28 4.12
N LEU A 117 53.89 -21.01 5.17
CA LEU A 117 53.48 -20.09 6.24
C LEU A 117 53.31 -18.64 5.72
N GLN A 118 54.17 -18.20 4.80
CA GLN A 118 54.04 -16.89 4.15
C GLN A 118 52.79 -16.81 3.26
N GLU A 119 52.52 -17.84 2.46
CA GLU A 119 51.33 -17.92 1.60
C GLU A 119 50.04 -17.89 2.43
N LEU A 120 49.99 -18.63 3.54
CA LEU A 120 48.85 -18.61 4.46
C LEU A 120 48.68 -17.25 5.14
N ALA A 121 49.76 -16.62 5.61
CA ALA A 121 49.70 -15.28 6.19
C ALA A 121 49.17 -14.24 5.19
N ALA A 122 49.64 -14.29 3.94
CA ALA A 122 49.18 -13.43 2.87
C ALA A 122 47.70 -13.69 2.52
N ALA A 123 47.26 -14.95 2.45
CA ALA A 123 45.87 -15.32 2.22
C ALA A 123 44.92 -14.82 3.32
N LEU A 124 45.42 -14.68 4.55
CA LEU A 124 44.70 -14.08 5.69
C LEU A 124 44.90 -12.55 5.79
N GLY A 125 45.47 -11.91 4.77
CA GLY A 125 45.65 -10.46 4.70
C GLY A 125 46.77 -9.91 5.58
N ASN A 126 47.71 -10.76 6.02
CA ASN A 126 48.74 -10.42 7.00
C ASN A 126 48.18 -9.82 8.31
N ASP A 127 46.96 -10.20 8.68
CA ASP A 127 46.28 -9.65 9.86
C ASP A 127 46.71 -10.38 11.15
N SER A 128 47.59 -9.74 11.93
CA SER A 128 48.02 -10.22 13.25
C SER A 128 46.88 -10.47 14.24
N ASN A 129 45.72 -9.84 14.03
CA ASN A 129 44.52 -9.95 14.86
C ASN A 129 43.35 -10.57 14.07
N TYR A 130 43.62 -11.41 13.06
CA TYR A 130 42.61 -11.98 12.17
C TYR A 130 41.34 -12.45 12.91
N ALA A 131 41.49 -13.19 14.01
CA ALA A 131 40.36 -13.66 14.81
C ALA A 131 39.50 -12.51 15.38
N ALA A 132 40.12 -11.45 15.89
CA ALA A 132 39.42 -10.28 16.41
C ALA A 132 38.79 -9.44 15.29
N SER A 133 39.49 -9.25 14.17
CA SER A 133 38.97 -8.56 12.98
C SER A 133 37.75 -9.25 12.41
N VAL A 134 37.82 -10.58 12.23
CA VAL A 134 36.68 -11.41 11.79
C VAL A 134 35.55 -11.34 12.82
N THR A 135 35.84 -11.46 14.12
CA THR A 135 34.83 -11.33 15.18
C THR A 135 34.12 -9.98 15.14
N LYS A 136 34.85 -8.88 14.90
CA LYS A 136 34.29 -7.54 14.75
C LYS A 136 33.42 -7.39 13.51
N LEU A 137 33.82 -8.00 12.40
CA LEU A 137 33.00 -8.04 11.18
C LEU A 137 31.71 -8.85 11.40
N LEU A 138 31.79 -9.96 12.13
CA LEU A 138 30.64 -10.79 12.48
C LEU A 138 29.71 -10.08 13.46
N SER A 139 30.23 -9.38 14.46
CA SER A 139 29.40 -8.66 15.44
C SER A 139 28.63 -7.48 14.85
N GLY A 140 29.04 -7.00 13.67
CA GLY A 140 28.29 -6.01 12.90
C GLY A 140 27.19 -6.61 12.00
N LYS A 141 27.06 -7.93 11.91
CA LYS A 141 25.98 -8.59 11.17
C LYS A 141 24.77 -8.79 12.08
N ALA A 142 23.57 -8.60 11.54
CA ALA A 142 22.35 -8.92 12.24
C ALA A 142 22.22 -10.44 12.41
N ASP A 143 21.74 -10.87 13.57
CA ASP A 143 21.39 -12.27 13.81
C ASP A 143 20.25 -12.70 12.88
N LYS A 144 20.20 -14.01 12.60
CA LYS A 144 19.10 -14.58 11.82
C LYS A 144 17.80 -14.44 12.60
N ALA A 145 16.89 -13.61 12.11
CA ALA A 145 15.58 -13.40 12.69
C ALA A 145 14.46 -13.97 11.80
N SER A 146 13.35 -14.35 12.43
CA SER A 146 12.11 -14.71 11.73
C SER A 146 11.19 -13.50 11.51
N THR A 147 11.57 -12.33 12.01
CA THR A 147 10.79 -11.09 11.92
C THR A 147 11.66 -9.93 11.46
N LEU A 148 11.04 -8.95 10.79
CA LEU A 148 11.70 -7.71 10.36
C LEU A 148 12.27 -6.92 11.54
N ALA A 149 11.55 -6.85 12.66
CA ALA A 149 12.02 -6.20 13.88
C ALA A 149 13.29 -6.87 14.45
N GLY A 150 13.40 -8.19 14.34
CA GLY A 150 14.63 -8.91 14.74
C GLY A 150 15.84 -8.61 13.84
N TYR A 151 15.63 -8.12 12.62
CA TYR A 151 16.69 -7.54 11.77
C TYR A 151 16.96 -6.06 12.07
N GLY A 152 16.27 -5.46 13.04
CA GLY A 152 16.36 -4.03 13.36
C GLY A 152 15.60 -3.12 12.39
N ILE A 153 14.77 -3.68 11.50
CA ILE A 153 13.96 -2.92 10.55
C ILE A 153 12.70 -2.45 11.28
N VAL A 154 12.65 -1.17 11.62
CA VAL A 154 11.56 -0.55 12.41
C VAL A 154 10.58 0.29 11.57
N ASP A 155 10.93 0.56 10.32
CA ASP A 155 10.20 1.40 9.37
C ASP A 155 9.45 0.58 8.29
N ALA A 156 9.44 -0.75 8.42
CA ALA A 156 8.66 -1.59 7.52
C ALA A 156 7.16 -1.35 7.67
N MET A 157 6.48 -1.09 6.55
CA MET A 157 5.03 -0.95 6.49
C MET A 157 4.34 -2.27 6.90
N LYS A 158 3.48 -2.22 7.92
CA LYS A 158 2.74 -3.38 8.42
C LYS A 158 1.50 -3.65 7.57
N ALA A 159 0.95 -4.86 7.67
CA ALA A 159 -0.29 -5.20 6.98
C ALA A 159 -1.46 -4.27 7.34
N SER A 160 -1.51 -3.86 8.61
CA SER A 160 -2.46 -2.87 9.14
C SER A 160 -2.32 -1.47 8.53
N ASP A 161 -1.15 -1.17 7.98
CA ASP A 161 -0.84 0.17 7.48
C ASP A 161 -1.35 0.34 6.05
N TRP A 162 -1.49 -0.75 5.29
CA TRP A 162 -2.02 -0.73 3.92
C TRP A 162 -3.44 -1.29 3.78
N GLY A 163 -3.96 -2.05 4.75
CA GLY A 163 -5.26 -2.70 4.58
C GLY A 163 -5.97 -3.11 5.87
N VAL A 164 -7.26 -3.43 5.71
CA VAL A 164 -8.11 -3.99 6.76
C VAL A 164 -8.45 -5.43 6.38
N GLN A 165 -7.83 -6.39 7.09
CA GLN A 165 -7.93 -7.82 6.78
C GLN A 165 -9.01 -8.56 7.58
N GLY A 166 -9.41 -8.04 8.74
CA GLY A 166 -10.43 -8.63 9.60
C GLY A 166 -11.59 -7.66 9.84
N TYR A 167 -12.74 -8.20 10.23
CA TYR A 167 -13.89 -7.36 10.62
C TYR A 167 -13.45 -6.35 11.68
N THR A 168 -13.70 -5.08 11.43
CA THR A 168 -13.20 -3.99 12.28
C THR A 168 -14.35 -3.07 12.66
N THR A 169 -14.42 -2.71 13.94
CA THR A 169 -15.36 -1.67 14.40
C THR A 169 -14.59 -0.42 14.79
N LEU A 170 -14.88 0.69 14.10
CA LEU A 170 -14.40 2.02 14.42
C LEU A 170 -15.45 2.71 15.29
N GLN A 171 -15.13 2.92 16.57
CA GLN A 171 -16.05 3.51 17.55
C GLN A 171 -15.97 5.04 17.47
N VAL A 172 -17.11 5.70 17.22
CA VAL A 172 -17.24 7.16 17.07
C VAL A 172 -18.08 7.74 18.20
N GLY A 173 -17.58 8.79 18.87
CA GLY A 173 -18.30 9.47 19.94
C GLY A 173 -17.40 10.02 21.05
N PRO A 174 -17.97 10.79 22.00
CA PRO A 174 -17.23 11.26 23.17
C PRO A 174 -16.55 10.10 23.91
N GLY A 175 -15.24 10.20 24.13
CA GLY A 175 -14.44 9.16 24.78
C GLY A 175 -14.22 7.89 23.94
N LYS A 176 -14.56 7.88 22.66
CA LYS A 176 -14.25 6.80 21.72
C LYS A 176 -12.97 7.09 20.93
N ALA A 177 -12.49 6.09 20.18
CA ALA A 177 -11.25 6.18 19.40
C ALA A 177 -11.31 7.26 18.31
N PHE A 178 -12.50 7.53 17.76
CA PHE A 178 -12.72 8.57 16.77
C PHE A 178 -13.70 9.62 17.32
N ALA A 179 -13.35 10.89 17.18
CA ALA A 179 -14.19 12.00 17.61
C ALA A 179 -15.40 12.19 16.68
N SER A 180 -15.22 11.96 15.37
CA SER A 180 -16.25 12.16 14.36
C SER A 180 -16.33 11.02 13.35
N ILE A 181 -17.44 10.96 12.61
CA ILE A 181 -17.62 10.05 11.46
C ILE A 181 -16.57 10.37 10.38
N GLN A 182 -16.25 11.65 10.18
CA GLN A 182 -15.22 12.08 9.22
C GLN A 182 -13.84 11.50 9.57
N ASP A 183 -13.44 11.54 10.85
CA ASP A 183 -12.15 11.01 11.28
C ASP A 183 -12.07 9.49 11.10
N ALA A 184 -13.15 8.78 11.46
CA ALA A 184 -13.24 7.34 11.24
C ALA A 184 -13.16 6.98 9.75
N TRP A 185 -13.88 7.71 8.89
CA TRP A 185 -13.81 7.54 7.44
C TRP A 185 -12.41 7.82 6.89
N ASN A 186 -11.81 8.95 7.28
CA ASN A 186 -10.48 9.36 6.85
C ASN A 186 -9.41 8.33 7.22
N SER A 187 -9.57 7.63 8.36
CA SER A 187 -8.65 6.55 8.78
C SER A 187 -8.66 5.34 7.85
N LEU A 188 -9.66 5.22 6.97
CA LEU A 188 -9.81 4.17 5.98
C LEU A 188 -9.30 4.60 4.60
N ILE A 189 -9.16 5.90 4.33
CA ILE A 189 -8.72 6.39 3.01
C ILE A 189 -7.32 5.82 2.68
N GLY A 190 -7.15 5.38 1.44
CA GLY A 190 -5.92 4.75 0.96
C GLY A 190 -5.73 3.28 1.38
N LYS A 191 -6.58 2.75 2.26
CA LYS A 191 -6.51 1.34 2.68
C LYS A 191 -7.31 0.43 1.76
N VAL A 192 -6.76 -0.75 1.51
CA VAL A 192 -7.48 -1.86 0.87
C VAL A 192 -8.34 -2.56 1.92
N LEU A 193 -9.66 -2.54 1.77
CA LEU A 193 -10.59 -3.22 2.67
C LEU A 193 -10.85 -4.64 2.14
N GLN A 194 -10.30 -5.65 2.81
CA GLN A 194 -10.52 -7.07 2.50
C GLN A 194 -11.65 -7.68 3.34
N ALA A 195 -11.98 -7.05 4.46
CA ALA A 195 -13.08 -7.39 5.35
C ALA A 195 -13.99 -6.18 5.61
N ASP A 196 -15.18 -6.45 6.13
CA ASP A 196 -16.17 -5.42 6.43
C ASP A 196 -15.74 -4.54 7.61
N VAL A 197 -16.04 -3.25 7.50
CA VAL A 197 -15.78 -2.25 8.54
C VAL A 197 -17.10 -1.64 9.00
N LEU A 198 -17.31 -1.64 10.31
CA LEU A 198 -18.42 -0.94 10.95
C LEU A 198 -17.91 0.35 11.59
N ILE A 199 -18.32 1.50 11.07
CA ILE A 199 -18.22 2.78 11.78
C ILE A 199 -19.43 2.85 12.71
N GLN A 200 -19.24 2.47 13.98
CA GLN A 200 -20.28 2.48 14.99
C GLN A 200 -20.28 3.83 15.72
N VAL A 201 -21.35 4.59 15.54
CA VAL A 201 -21.57 5.89 16.18
C VAL A 201 -22.40 5.68 17.44
N ALA A 202 -21.95 6.22 18.56
CA ALA A 202 -22.69 6.18 19.81
C ALA A 202 -23.91 7.14 19.77
N ASP A 203 -24.87 6.94 20.68
CA ASP A 203 -25.95 7.92 20.87
C ASP A 203 -25.38 9.27 21.32
N GLY A 204 -25.95 10.36 20.83
CA GLY A 204 -25.48 11.71 21.09
C GLY A 204 -25.85 12.69 19.98
N GLN A 205 -25.32 13.90 20.11
CA GLN A 205 -25.44 14.94 19.10
C GLN A 205 -24.04 15.29 18.57
N TYR A 206 -23.91 15.24 17.25
CA TYR A 206 -22.65 15.41 16.53
C TYR A 206 -22.75 16.67 15.70
N ALA A 207 -22.22 17.77 16.24
CA ALA A 207 -22.18 19.07 15.56
C ALA A 207 -21.14 19.04 14.42
N THR A 208 -21.53 19.53 13.23
CA THR A 208 -20.61 19.64 12.09
C THR A 208 -21.11 20.62 11.04
N SER A 209 -20.23 21.29 10.29
CA SER A 209 -20.63 22.01 9.07
C SER A 209 -20.78 21.09 7.85
N GLY A 210 -20.33 19.85 7.93
CA GLY A 210 -20.54 18.84 6.91
C GLY A 210 -19.71 17.58 7.11
N ILE A 211 -20.08 16.50 6.42
CA ILE A 211 -19.34 15.24 6.40
C ILE A 211 -19.14 14.83 4.95
N TRP A 212 -17.90 14.66 4.53
CA TRP A 212 -17.51 14.33 3.17
C TRP A 212 -16.96 12.91 3.10
N LEU A 213 -17.76 12.02 2.53
CA LEU A 213 -17.49 10.58 2.45
C LEU A 213 -17.16 10.24 0.99
N ASN A 214 -15.87 10.33 0.67
CA ASN A 214 -15.30 10.15 -0.67
C ASN A 214 -13.98 9.38 -0.62
N ASN A 215 -13.36 9.16 -1.78
CA ASN A 215 -11.99 8.64 -1.91
C ASN A 215 -11.74 7.27 -1.23
N GLN A 216 -12.76 6.41 -1.20
CA GLN A 216 -12.63 5.05 -0.71
C GLN A 216 -13.21 4.06 -1.74
N PRO A 217 -12.37 3.46 -2.62
CA PRO A 217 -12.83 2.56 -3.67
C PRO A 217 -13.46 1.25 -3.16
N PHE A 218 -13.17 0.85 -1.92
CA PHE A 218 -13.75 -0.32 -1.25
C PHE A 218 -14.90 0.03 -0.30
N ALA A 219 -15.53 1.18 -0.50
CA ALA A 219 -16.61 1.69 0.35
C ALA A 219 -17.80 0.72 0.50
N SER A 220 -17.96 -0.22 -0.43
CA SER A 220 -18.98 -1.28 -0.35
C SER A 220 -18.86 -2.20 0.86
N ARG A 221 -17.71 -2.18 1.53
CA ARG A 221 -17.44 -2.91 2.78
C ARG A 221 -17.67 -2.08 4.04
N ILE A 222 -18.05 -0.81 3.89
CA ILE A 222 -18.23 0.10 5.01
C ILE A 222 -19.71 0.20 5.35
N ARG A 223 -20.03 -0.05 6.63
CA ARG A 223 -21.32 0.28 7.23
C ARG A 223 -21.11 1.41 8.23
N ILE A 224 -21.90 2.46 8.13
CA ILE A 224 -21.91 3.59 9.05
C ILE A 224 -23.23 3.51 9.81
N GLN A 225 -23.15 3.24 11.10
CA GLN A 225 -24.33 2.88 11.89
C GLN A 225 -24.41 3.75 13.15
N GLY A 226 -25.48 4.52 13.25
CA GLY A 226 -25.93 5.15 14.49
C GLY A 226 -26.90 4.23 15.23
N ASN A 227 -28.05 4.79 15.62
CA ASN A 227 -29.09 4.06 16.33
C ASN A 227 -30.25 3.73 15.38
N THR A 228 -30.28 2.48 14.90
CA THR A 228 -31.28 2.02 13.93
C THR A 228 -32.68 1.84 14.53
N ALA A 229 -32.78 1.63 15.85
CA ALA A 229 -34.05 1.53 16.56
C ALA A 229 -34.67 2.91 16.83
N ASN A 230 -33.83 3.90 17.15
CA ASN A 230 -34.22 5.27 17.41
C ASN A 230 -33.22 6.26 16.79
N PRO A 231 -33.37 6.60 15.48
CA PRO A 231 -32.45 7.52 14.80
C PRO A 231 -32.31 8.87 15.48
N SER A 232 -33.33 9.32 16.23
CA SER A 232 -33.29 10.59 16.96
C SER A 232 -32.40 10.58 18.20
N ALA A 233 -31.94 9.41 18.66
CA ALA A 233 -30.93 9.30 19.70
C ALA A 233 -29.50 9.57 19.18
N CYS A 234 -29.26 9.39 17.87
CA CYS A 234 -27.98 9.65 17.21
C CYS A 234 -28.15 10.76 16.17
N LYS A 235 -27.97 12.02 16.60
CA LYS A 235 -28.21 13.20 15.76
C LYS A 235 -26.93 13.72 15.12
N ILE A 236 -26.99 14.03 13.84
CA ILE A 236 -26.01 14.87 13.15
C ILE A 236 -26.62 16.27 13.08
N VAL A 237 -26.09 17.20 13.85
CA VAL A 237 -26.59 18.58 13.93
C VAL A 237 -25.71 19.43 13.04
N LEU A 238 -26.26 19.93 11.94
CA LEU A 238 -25.53 20.81 11.05
C LEU A 238 -25.39 22.17 11.75
N THR A 239 -24.17 22.69 11.77
CA THR A 239 -23.82 23.97 12.38
C THR A 239 -23.12 24.86 11.35
N PRO A 240 -23.30 26.19 11.41
CA PRO A 240 -22.70 27.08 10.44
C PRO A 240 -21.17 27.02 10.49
N ASP A 241 -20.53 27.03 9.33
CA ASP A 241 -19.11 27.37 9.18
C ASP A 241 -18.89 28.88 9.28
N ALA A 242 -17.65 29.33 9.01
CA ALA A 242 -17.29 30.76 9.03
C ALA A 242 -18.12 31.63 8.05
N ASN A 243 -18.69 31.01 7.01
CA ASN A 243 -19.53 31.68 6.00
C ASN A 243 -21.02 31.54 6.32
N LYS A 244 -21.37 31.03 7.50
CA LYS A 244 -22.75 30.71 7.91
C LYS A 244 -23.36 29.56 7.10
N LEU A 245 -22.54 28.71 6.48
CA LEU A 245 -22.99 27.62 5.61
C LEU A 245 -22.77 26.26 6.25
N SER A 246 -23.55 25.27 5.81
CA SER A 246 -23.27 23.85 6.06
C SER A 246 -23.79 22.98 4.91
N ASN A 247 -23.19 21.81 4.71
CA ASN A 247 -23.33 21.03 3.49
C ASN A 247 -24.01 19.66 3.68
N GLY A 248 -24.40 19.32 4.91
CA GLY A 248 -24.99 18.02 5.20
C GLY A 248 -23.97 16.88 5.22
N VAL A 249 -24.47 15.66 5.06
CA VAL A 249 -23.67 14.46 4.83
C VAL A 249 -23.63 14.21 3.33
N VAL A 250 -22.42 14.10 2.76
CA VAL A 250 -22.22 14.02 1.31
C VAL A 250 -21.43 12.76 0.97
N PHE A 251 -22.02 11.94 0.11
CA PHE A 251 -21.37 10.77 -0.49
C PHE A 251 -21.05 11.08 -1.94
N SER A 252 -19.76 11.02 -2.30
CA SER A 252 -19.27 11.29 -3.65
C SER A 252 -18.32 10.19 -4.09
N ARG A 253 -18.52 9.66 -5.30
CA ARG A 253 -17.65 8.64 -5.93
C ARG A 253 -17.38 7.41 -5.04
N VAL A 254 -18.38 6.99 -4.26
CA VAL A 254 -18.31 5.82 -3.36
C VAL A 254 -19.50 4.91 -3.61
N SER A 255 -19.29 3.60 -3.66
CA SER A 255 -20.34 2.66 -4.03
C SER A 255 -20.56 1.59 -2.98
N GLY A 256 -21.82 1.31 -2.65
CA GLY A 256 -22.25 0.23 -1.77
C GLY A 256 -22.19 0.55 -0.27
N VAL A 257 -22.23 1.82 0.12
CA VAL A 257 -22.17 2.19 1.54
C VAL A 257 -23.55 2.03 2.20
N ASN A 258 -23.61 1.32 3.34
CA ASN A 258 -24.77 1.37 4.22
C ASN A 258 -24.62 2.55 5.20
N PHE A 259 -25.59 3.45 5.22
CA PHE A 259 -25.67 4.58 6.15
C PHE A 259 -27.01 4.55 6.87
N SER A 260 -27.02 4.18 8.15
CA SER A 260 -28.25 3.86 8.88
C SER A 260 -28.25 4.37 10.32
N GLY A 261 -29.41 4.77 10.82
CA GLY A 261 -29.63 5.08 12.23
C GLY A 261 -29.34 6.54 12.63
N PHE A 262 -29.64 7.50 11.76
CA PHE A 262 -29.31 8.90 11.96
C PHE A 262 -30.51 9.82 11.81
N HIS A 263 -30.59 10.81 12.69
CA HIS A 263 -31.39 12.01 12.50
C HIS A 263 -30.47 13.18 12.13
N ILE A 264 -30.55 13.64 10.89
CA ILE A 264 -29.79 14.79 10.40
C ILE A 264 -30.66 16.04 10.53
N VAL A 265 -30.20 16.99 11.34
CA VAL A 265 -30.91 18.23 11.65
C VAL A 265 -30.12 19.39 11.07
N GLY A 266 -30.69 20.07 10.08
CA GLY A 266 -30.17 21.32 9.55
C GLY A 266 -31.03 22.53 9.93
N GLU A 267 -30.58 23.68 9.46
CA GLU A 267 -31.27 24.95 9.60
C GLU A 267 -31.07 25.78 8.32
N ALA A 268 -32.14 26.42 7.86
CA ALA A 268 -32.10 27.39 6.77
C ALA A 268 -32.81 28.68 7.25
N SER A 269 -32.01 29.59 7.79
CA SER A 269 -32.40 30.86 8.42
C SER A 269 -31.51 32.01 7.94
N ALA A 270 -31.80 33.23 8.42
CA ALA A 270 -30.99 34.41 8.13
C ALA A 270 -29.56 34.38 8.72
N ASN A 271 -29.26 33.42 9.61
CA ASN A 271 -27.98 33.34 10.30
C ASN A 271 -27.22 32.03 10.06
N HIS A 272 -27.87 31.02 9.49
CA HIS A 272 -27.26 29.74 9.14
C HIS A 272 -28.03 29.10 7.99
N TRP A 273 -27.30 28.68 6.96
CA TRP A 273 -27.87 28.02 5.80
C TRP A 273 -27.26 26.65 5.57
N SER A 274 -28.04 25.62 5.86
CA SER A 274 -27.76 24.23 5.52
C SER A 274 -28.31 23.95 4.13
N TYR A 275 -27.42 23.73 3.15
CA TYR A 275 -27.84 23.47 1.77
C TYR A 275 -28.73 22.23 1.67
N ARG A 276 -28.31 21.14 2.31
CA ARG A 276 -29.07 19.88 2.38
C ARG A 276 -28.79 19.12 3.67
N CYS A 277 -29.64 18.15 3.99
CA CYS A 277 -29.33 17.19 5.05
C CYS A 277 -28.41 16.07 4.54
N LEU A 278 -28.78 15.44 3.43
CA LEU A 278 -28.08 14.28 2.86
C LEU A 278 -27.97 14.44 1.34
N ARG A 279 -26.76 14.29 0.80
CA ARG A 279 -26.51 14.27 -0.64
C ARG A 279 -25.75 13.02 -1.07
N VAL A 280 -26.21 12.41 -2.15
CA VAL A 280 -25.56 11.30 -2.84
C VAL A 280 -25.30 11.77 -4.27
N GLU A 281 -24.03 11.91 -4.64
CA GLU A 281 -23.63 12.56 -5.89
C GLU A 281 -22.51 11.79 -6.61
N GLU A 282 -22.22 12.19 -7.84
CA GLU A 282 -21.09 11.70 -8.64
C GLU A 282 -21.00 10.17 -8.69
N ALA A 283 -22.07 9.54 -9.19
CA ALA A 283 -22.22 8.08 -9.33
C ALA A 283 -22.09 7.29 -8.01
N ALA A 284 -22.21 7.93 -6.85
CA ALA A 284 -22.21 7.23 -5.57
C ALA A 284 -23.43 6.31 -5.43
N VAL A 285 -23.29 5.21 -4.69
CA VAL A 285 -24.37 4.25 -4.38
C VAL A 285 -24.46 4.08 -2.87
N VAL A 286 -25.57 4.53 -2.30
CA VAL A 286 -25.80 4.56 -0.84
C VAL A 286 -27.16 3.97 -0.53
N TYR A 287 -27.23 3.19 0.55
CA TYR A 287 -28.48 2.63 1.05
C TYR A 287 -28.56 2.73 2.57
N SER A 288 -29.78 2.70 3.10
CA SER A 288 -30.04 2.63 4.53
C SER A 288 -30.96 1.47 4.87
N ASP A 289 -30.86 0.99 6.10
CA ASP A 289 -31.87 0.12 6.66
C ASP A 289 -33.22 0.87 6.75
N PRO A 290 -34.36 0.20 6.48
CA PRO A 290 -35.65 0.89 6.41
C PRO A 290 -36.02 1.65 7.68
N GLY A 291 -36.38 2.93 7.54
CA GLY A 291 -36.92 3.75 8.64
C GLY A 291 -35.85 4.34 9.55
N THR A 292 -34.58 4.16 9.20
CA THR A 292 -33.45 4.53 10.07
C THR A 292 -32.88 5.92 9.77
N ILE A 293 -33.42 6.64 8.78
CA ILE A 293 -33.00 7.99 8.41
C ILE A 293 -34.14 8.99 8.63
N VAL A 294 -33.82 10.09 9.31
CA VAL A 294 -34.69 11.25 9.52
C VAL A 294 -33.94 12.50 9.09
N LEU A 295 -34.56 13.36 8.28
CA LEU A 295 -33.99 14.61 7.79
C LEU A 295 -34.88 15.78 8.19
N GLU A 296 -34.30 16.84 8.77
CA GLU A 296 -35.07 17.97 9.29
C GLU A 296 -34.41 19.33 8.99
N GLY A 297 -35.22 20.35 8.68
CA GLY A 297 -34.89 21.77 8.89
C GLY A 297 -33.99 22.50 7.88
N ALA A 298 -33.27 21.77 7.01
CA ALA A 298 -32.39 22.36 5.98
C ALA A 298 -33.14 22.99 4.78
N ALA A 299 -32.40 23.59 3.85
CA ALA A 299 -32.94 24.11 2.59
C ALA A 299 -33.44 22.97 1.67
N ALA A 300 -32.68 21.89 1.54
CA ALA A 300 -33.11 20.63 0.93
C ALA A 300 -33.01 19.45 1.92
N GLY A 301 -33.84 18.43 1.75
CA GLY A 301 -33.77 17.23 2.59
C GLY A 301 -32.74 16.25 2.05
N LEU A 302 -33.19 15.41 1.12
CA LEU A 302 -32.39 14.44 0.39
C LEU A 302 -32.09 14.95 -1.03
N GLU A 303 -30.85 14.87 -1.46
CA GLU A 303 -30.46 15.07 -2.85
C GLU A 303 -29.76 13.83 -3.39
N VAL A 304 -30.23 13.32 -4.53
CA VAL A 304 -29.54 12.29 -5.31
C VAL A 304 -29.32 12.84 -6.70
N ASP A 305 -28.06 12.99 -7.09
CA ASP A 305 -27.65 13.81 -8.24
C ASP A 305 -26.52 13.13 -9.04
N GLN A 306 -26.27 13.58 -10.26
CA GLN A 306 -25.10 13.22 -11.07
C GLN A 306 -24.92 11.69 -11.22
N ASN A 307 -25.96 11.03 -11.73
CA ASN A 307 -26.03 9.58 -11.95
C ASN A 307 -25.85 8.71 -10.70
N ALA A 308 -26.00 9.29 -9.50
CA ALA A 308 -25.94 8.55 -8.26
C ALA A 308 -27.19 7.70 -7.99
N SER A 309 -27.08 6.76 -7.04
CA SER A 309 -28.15 5.86 -6.64
C SER A 309 -28.35 5.88 -5.12
N GLY A 310 -29.58 6.13 -4.67
CA GLY A 310 -29.96 6.18 -3.25
C GLY A 310 -31.09 5.20 -2.92
N ASN A 311 -30.96 4.42 -1.86
CA ASN A 311 -32.05 3.56 -1.36
C ASN A 311 -32.36 3.86 0.12
N PHE A 312 -33.43 4.63 0.34
CA PHE A 312 -33.82 5.13 1.65
C PHE A 312 -35.31 4.83 1.92
N VAL A 313 -35.63 3.55 2.01
CA VAL A 313 -37.00 3.09 2.32
C VAL A 313 -37.43 3.59 3.71
N LYS A 314 -38.67 4.07 3.83
CA LYS A 314 -39.25 4.66 5.04
C LYS A 314 -38.49 5.88 5.58
N ILE A 315 -37.80 6.62 4.72
CA ILE A 315 -37.20 7.90 5.15
C ILE A 315 -38.29 8.87 5.62
N ARG A 316 -37.98 9.62 6.68
CA ARG A 316 -38.83 10.68 7.21
C ARG A 316 -38.17 12.02 6.96
N ILE A 317 -38.89 12.95 6.35
CA ILE A 317 -38.36 14.27 5.99
C ILE A 317 -39.35 15.34 6.44
N SER A 318 -38.90 16.32 7.23
CA SER A 318 -39.78 17.37 7.74
C SER A 318 -39.10 18.73 7.82
N GLY A 319 -39.91 19.79 7.76
CA GLY A 319 -39.43 21.16 8.02
C GLY A 319 -38.43 21.72 6.99
N ILE A 320 -38.35 21.09 5.81
CA ILE A 320 -37.47 21.50 4.72
C ILE A 320 -38.03 22.75 4.00
N LYS A 321 -37.16 23.72 3.71
CA LYS A 321 -37.56 25.02 3.14
C LYS A 321 -37.81 25.01 1.64
N GLY A 322 -37.08 24.18 0.92
CA GLY A 322 -37.22 23.91 -0.51
C GLY A 322 -37.72 22.48 -0.73
N TRP A 323 -37.02 21.71 -1.57
CA TRP A 323 -37.37 20.33 -1.90
C TRP A 323 -36.98 19.34 -0.79
N ALA A 324 -37.96 18.62 -0.25
CA ALA A 324 -37.72 17.54 0.69
C ALA A 324 -36.88 16.41 0.08
N ALA A 325 -37.12 16.07 -1.20
CA ALA A 325 -36.28 15.14 -1.95
C ALA A 325 -36.09 15.61 -3.40
N SER A 326 -34.84 15.69 -3.85
CA SER A 326 -34.46 16.06 -5.21
C SER A 326 -33.70 14.92 -5.87
N ILE A 327 -34.30 14.31 -6.89
CA ILE A 327 -33.67 13.25 -7.70
C ILE A 327 -33.41 13.84 -9.09
N ILE A 328 -32.16 14.17 -9.38
CA ILE A 328 -31.77 15.02 -10.50
C ILE A 328 -30.51 14.49 -11.22
N GLY A 329 -30.12 15.07 -12.36
CA GLY A 329 -28.89 14.70 -13.06
C GLY A 329 -28.76 13.22 -13.48
N GLY A 330 -29.85 12.58 -13.91
CA GLY A 330 -29.88 11.16 -14.31
C GLY A 330 -29.84 10.16 -13.14
N ALA A 331 -30.04 10.63 -11.90
CA ALA A 331 -29.96 9.82 -10.71
C ALA A 331 -31.13 8.82 -10.55
N HIS A 332 -30.94 7.88 -9.62
CA HIS A 332 -31.95 6.89 -9.25
C HIS A 332 -32.19 6.89 -7.73
N ALA A 333 -33.44 6.94 -7.28
CA ALA A 333 -33.77 6.79 -5.87
C ALA A 333 -34.92 5.82 -5.58
N ILE A 334 -34.77 5.03 -4.52
CA ILE A 334 -35.81 4.17 -3.95
C ILE A 334 -36.22 4.75 -2.59
N LEU A 335 -37.48 5.20 -2.50
CA LEU A 335 -38.09 5.94 -1.40
C LEU A 335 -39.48 5.38 -1.07
N HIS A 336 -39.61 4.06 -0.97
CA HIS A 336 -40.88 3.44 -0.62
C HIS A 336 -41.32 3.78 0.81
N ASN A 337 -42.61 4.00 1.01
CA ASN A 337 -43.25 4.15 2.32
C ASN A 337 -42.66 5.27 3.17
N CYS A 338 -42.30 6.38 2.52
CA CYS A 338 -41.72 7.55 3.16
C CYS A 338 -42.78 8.50 3.70
N ALA A 339 -42.40 9.34 4.66
CA ALA A 339 -43.25 10.40 5.19
C ALA A 339 -42.56 11.75 5.00
N ILE A 340 -43.20 12.65 4.26
CA ILE A 340 -42.74 14.01 4.00
C ILE A 340 -43.76 14.98 4.54
N THR A 341 -43.33 15.90 5.41
CA THR A 341 -44.18 16.97 5.94
C THR A 341 -43.50 18.30 5.73
N GLY A 342 -44.03 19.09 4.80
CA GLY A 342 -43.56 20.45 4.55
C GLY A 342 -44.04 21.45 5.60
N LEU A 343 -43.76 22.72 5.33
CA LEU A 343 -44.08 23.83 6.24
C LEU A 343 -45.45 24.47 5.98
N GLY A 344 -46.09 24.13 4.86
CA GLY A 344 -47.35 24.70 4.41
C GLY A 344 -47.29 25.19 2.97
N ILE A 345 -48.46 25.24 2.31
CA ILE A 345 -48.59 25.54 0.87
C ILE A 345 -48.17 26.97 0.49
N ASN A 346 -48.24 27.92 1.43
CA ASN A 346 -47.92 29.33 1.23
C ASN A 346 -46.67 29.76 2.02
N VAL A 347 -45.88 28.80 2.51
CA VAL A 347 -44.65 29.12 3.25
C VAL A 347 -43.50 29.27 2.27
N SER A 348 -43.08 30.52 2.10
CA SER A 348 -41.90 30.90 1.35
C SER A 348 -40.75 31.23 2.29
N THR A 349 -39.55 30.78 1.96
CA THR A 349 -38.32 31.10 2.70
C THR A 349 -37.42 31.94 1.82
N THR A 350 -37.17 33.17 2.22
CA THR A 350 -36.22 34.05 1.53
C THR A 350 -34.81 33.52 1.72
N THR A 351 -34.13 33.26 0.61
CA THR A 351 -32.72 32.90 0.62
C THR A 351 -31.88 34.10 1.07
N PRO A 352 -31.02 33.96 2.10
CA PRO A 352 -30.17 35.06 2.53
C PRO A 352 -29.16 35.49 1.47
N ALA A 353 -28.84 36.78 1.41
CA ALA A 353 -27.90 37.33 0.44
C ALA A 353 -26.49 36.72 0.50
N PHE A 354 -26.06 36.21 1.67
CA PHE A 354 -24.76 35.54 1.82
C PHE A 354 -24.71 34.16 1.15
N VAL A 355 -25.87 33.55 0.84
CA VAL A 355 -25.96 32.29 0.10
C VAL A 355 -25.88 32.58 -1.39
N ASN A 356 -26.81 33.41 -1.88
CA ASN A 356 -26.85 33.92 -3.25
C ASN A 356 -27.89 35.06 -3.32
N PRO A 357 -27.48 36.31 -3.64
CA PRO A 357 -28.39 37.45 -3.66
C PRO A 357 -29.47 37.37 -4.74
N ASP A 358 -29.23 36.61 -5.81
CA ASP A 358 -30.13 36.47 -6.95
C ASP A 358 -31.02 35.22 -6.85
N MET A 359 -30.84 34.41 -5.79
CA MET A 359 -31.60 33.19 -5.64
C MET A 359 -33.05 33.50 -5.26
N PRO A 360 -34.04 32.94 -5.98
CA PRO A 360 -35.44 33.13 -5.63
C PRO A 360 -35.74 32.55 -4.24
N SER A 361 -36.84 33.02 -3.64
CA SER A 361 -37.32 32.43 -2.40
C SER A 361 -37.75 30.98 -2.63
N LEU A 362 -37.44 30.11 -1.67
CA LEU A 362 -37.77 28.70 -1.73
C LEU A 362 -39.20 28.47 -1.24
N MET A 363 -39.89 27.54 -1.88
CA MET A 363 -41.18 27.04 -1.42
C MET A 363 -41.00 25.63 -0.89
N SER A 364 -41.59 25.33 0.27
CA SER A 364 -41.48 24.01 0.89
C SER A 364 -42.21 22.97 0.04
N SER A 365 -41.47 22.11 -0.64
CA SER A 365 -41.98 21.14 -1.62
C SER A 365 -41.61 19.72 -1.22
N GLY A 366 -42.36 18.74 -1.73
CA GLY A 366 -42.15 17.32 -1.49
C GLY A 366 -40.99 16.77 -2.31
N LEU A 367 -41.30 15.97 -3.32
CA LEU A 367 -40.31 15.30 -4.17
C LEU A 367 -40.31 15.86 -5.58
N GLN A 368 -39.12 16.13 -6.12
CA GLN A 368 -38.91 16.32 -7.55
C GLN A 368 -38.05 15.20 -8.14
N CYS A 369 -38.41 14.79 -9.36
CA CYS A 369 -37.66 13.86 -10.19
C CYS A 369 -37.46 14.52 -11.56
N VAL A 370 -36.25 15.01 -11.86
CA VAL A 370 -35.98 15.78 -13.08
C VAL A 370 -34.70 15.35 -13.80
N GLU A 371 -34.53 15.80 -15.04
CA GLU A 371 -33.31 15.60 -15.84
C GLU A 371 -32.97 14.13 -16.13
N GLY A 372 -33.93 13.36 -16.65
CA GLY A 372 -33.76 11.94 -16.98
C GLY A 372 -33.67 11.01 -15.77
N SER A 373 -33.95 11.52 -14.57
CA SER A 373 -33.86 10.78 -13.32
C SER A 373 -35.02 9.81 -13.12
N LYS A 374 -34.86 8.89 -12.16
CA LYS A 374 -35.87 7.88 -11.84
C LYS A 374 -36.06 7.75 -10.34
N ALA A 375 -37.30 7.75 -9.87
CA ALA A 375 -37.60 7.62 -8.45
C ALA A 375 -38.77 6.66 -8.18
N TRP A 376 -38.64 5.82 -7.14
CA TRP A 376 -39.67 4.91 -6.66
C TRP A 376 -40.16 5.38 -5.29
N LEU A 377 -41.28 6.07 -5.29
CA LEU A 377 -41.91 6.66 -4.12
C LEU A 377 -43.26 6.01 -3.88
N SER A 378 -43.34 4.68 -3.83
CA SER A 378 -44.66 4.02 -3.65
C SER A 378 -45.11 4.13 -2.19
N VAL A 379 -46.39 4.44 -2.01
CA VAL A 379 -47.11 4.30 -0.75
C VAL A 379 -46.55 5.19 0.34
N SER A 380 -46.09 6.35 -0.10
CA SER A 380 -45.59 7.40 0.74
C SER A 380 -46.73 8.34 1.12
N SER A 381 -46.48 9.15 2.14
CA SER A 381 -47.35 10.26 2.53
C SER A 381 -46.57 11.55 2.39
N ILE A 382 -47.14 12.52 1.68
CA ILE A 382 -46.62 13.88 1.57
C ILE A 382 -47.71 14.82 2.04
N SER A 383 -47.38 15.80 2.87
CA SER A 383 -48.36 16.77 3.38
C SER A 383 -47.77 18.15 3.55
N ASN A 384 -48.63 19.18 3.46
CA ASN A 384 -48.30 20.58 3.78
C ASN A 384 -47.16 21.13 2.91
N VAL A 385 -47.24 20.96 1.59
CA VAL A 385 -46.17 21.33 0.65
C VAL A 385 -46.72 22.16 -0.50
N PHE A 386 -45.95 23.11 -1.03
CA PHE A 386 -46.30 23.84 -2.24
C PHE A 386 -46.47 22.90 -3.44
N GLN A 387 -45.44 22.11 -3.76
CA GLN A 387 -45.54 21.04 -4.76
C GLN A 387 -45.37 19.68 -4.08
N GLY A 388 -46.23 18.72 -4.40
CA GLY A 388 -46.19 17.37 -3.84
C GLY A 388 -45.13 16.49 -4.50
N CYS A 389 -45.50 15.90 -5.63
CA CYS A 389 -44.67 15.04 -6.45
C CYS A 389 -44.52 15.65 -7.83
N VAL A 390 -43.29 15.96 -8.24
CA VAL A 390 -43.00 16.51 -9.56
C VAL A 390 -42.14 15.56 -10.37
N SER A 391 -42.52 15.33 -11.63
CA SER A 391 -41.68 14.69 -12.64
C SER A 391 -41.54 15.59 -13.85
N ALA A 392 -40.31 15.90 -14.26
CA ALA A 392 -40.07 16.75 -15.42
C ALA A 392 -38.82 16.38 -16.21
N SER A 393 -38.66 16.97 -17.39
CA SER A 393 -37.46 16.83 -18.24
C SER A 393 -37.11 15.36 -18.51
N ASN A 394 -38.08 14.63 -19.09
CA ASN A 394 -37.97 13.22 -19.46
C ASN A 394 -37.66 12.24 -18.31
N SER A 395 -38.11 12.58 -17.10
CA SER A 395 -37.89 11.76 -15.89
C SER A 395 -39.04 10.83 -15.58
N TYR A 396 -38.80 9.89 -14.67
CA TYR A 396 -39.76 8.86 -14.28
C TYR A 396 -39.99 8.83 -12.77
N LEU A 397 -41.24 8.98 -12.34
CA LEU A 397 -41.63 8.88 -10.94
C LEU A 397 -42.68 7.79 -10.76
N TRP A 398 -42.28 6.68 -10.14
CA TRP A 398 -43.19 5.63 -9.68
C TRP A 398 -43.72 5.98 -8.29
N ALA A 399 -44.88 6.61 -8.22
CA ALA A 399 -45.54 7.03 -6.98
C ALA A 399 -46.77 6.19 -6.62
N ASP A 400 -46.85 4.93 -7.04
CA ASP A 400 -48.07 4.12 -6.86
C ASP A 400 -48.54 4.02 -5.40
N GLY A 401 -49.85 4.21 -5.17
CA GLY A 401 -50.44 4.21 -3.82
C GLY A 401 -50.00 5.35 -2.89
N THR A 402 -49.25 6.34 -3.37
CA THR A 402 -48.82 7.50 -2.59
C THR A 402 -49.95 8.51 -2.43
N ALA A 403 -50.02 9.10 -1.23
CA ALA A 403 -50.95 10.15 -0.88
C ALA A 403 -50.22 11.49 -0.74
N VAL A 404 -50.77 12.53 -1.35
CA VAL A 404 -50.36 13.92 -1.19
C VAL A 404 -51.54 14.72 -0.66
N ASP A 405 -51.39 15.35 0.50
CA ASP A 405 -52.42 16.16 1.15
C ASP A 405 -51.96 17.60 1.34
N GLN A 406 -52.87 18.57 1.25
CA GLN A 406 -52.56 20.00 1.45
C GLN A 406 -51.39 20.47 0.59
N ALA A 407 -51.64 20.55 -0.73
CA ALA A 407 -50.66 21.00 -1.69
C ALA A 407 -51.19 22.03 -2.69
N THR A 408 -50.34 22.86 -3.31
CA THR A 408 -50.78 23.63 -4.48
C THR A 408 -50.98 22.65 -5.63
N ASN A 409 -49.92 21.97 -6.05
CA ASN A 409 -50.01 20.90 -7.05
C ASN A 409 -49.60 19.58 -6.40
N ALA A 410 -50.52 18.62 -6.32
CA ALA A 410 -50.26 17.37 -5.60
C ALA A 410 -49.36 16.42 -6.43
N PHE A 411 -49.73 16.14 -7.68
CA PHE A 411 -48.90 15.43 -8.65
C PHE A 411 -48.76 16.27 -9.92
N GLN A 412 -47.54 16.57 -10.34
CA GLN A 412 -47.27 17.42 -11.49
C GLN A 412 -46.26 16.77 -12.44
N ALA A 413 -46.70 16.46 -13.66
CA ALA A 413 -45.86 15.95 -14.73
C ALA A 413 -45.73 16.99 -15.84
N GLU A 414 -44.51 17.42 -16.15
CA GLU A 414 -44.26 18.43 -17.19
C GLU A 414 -43.05 18.11 -18.07
N TRP A 415 -42.92 18.73 -19.25
CA TRP A 415 -41.75 18.62 -20.14
C TRP A 415 -41.29 17.16 -20.37
N GLY A 416 -42.22 16.30 -20.77
CA GLY A 416 -41.95 14.87 -21.01
C GLY A 416 -41.78 14.01 -19.76
N GLY A 417 -41.93 14.58 -18.56
CA GLY A 417 -41.91 13.85 -17.31
C GLY A 417 -43.10 12.89 -17.19
N LEU A 418 -42.86 11.76 -16.54
CA LEU A 418 -43.85 10.71 -16.34
C LEU A 418 -44.07 10.45 -14.83
N ILE A 419 -45.34 10.42 -14.41
CA ILE A 419 -45.75 10.00 -13.05
C ILE A 419 -46.68 8.79 -13.14
N TRP A 420 -46.41 7.79 -12.31
CA TRP A 420 -47.32 6.67 -12.06
C TRP A 420 -47.87 6.75 -10.64
N ASN A 421 -49.11 7.19 -10.47
CA ASN A 421 -49.80 7.21 -9.18
C ASN A 421 -51.18 6.57 -9.34
N SER A 422 -51.19 5.25 -9.53
CA SER A 422 -52.43 4.50 -9.71
C SER A 422 -52.97 3.98 -8.37
N GLY A 423 -54.14 3.37 -8.44
CA GLY A 423 -54.69 2.53 -7.40
C GLY A 423 -54.63 1.05 -7.76
N ALA A 424 -54.45 0.19 -6.76
CA ALA A 424 -54.67 -1.23 -6.88
C ALA A 424 -56.14 -1.59 -6.61
N ASN A 425 -56.66 -2.60 -7.32
CA ASN A 425 -57.96 -3.20 -7.01
C ASN A 425 -58.04 -3.59 -5.52
N PRO A 426 -59.21 -3.43 -4.87
CA PRO A 426 -59.42 -3.97 -3.53
C PRO A 426 -58.99 -5.43 -3.47
N SER A 427 -58.16 -5.77 -2.48
CA SER A 427 -57.74 -7.14 -2.22
C SER A 427 -57.92 -7.43 -0.73
N PRO A 428 -57.97 -8.71 -0.31
CA PRO A 428 -58.09 -9.05 1.11
C PRO A 428 -57.00 -8.42 2.01
N ALA A 429 -55.83 -8.10 1.46
CA ALA A 429 -54.73 -7.43 2.16
C ALA A 429 -54.84 -5.89 2.20
N VAL A 430 -55.64 -5.29 1.32
CA VAL A 430 -55.96 -3.85 1.27
C VAL A 430 -57.45 -3.68 0.95
N PRO A 431 -58.35 -3.83 1.97
CA PRO A 431 -59.80 -3.96 1.76
C PRO A 431 -60.46 -2.75 1.06
N ASN A 432 -59.87 -1.56 1.19
CA ASN A 432 -60.35 -0.33 0.55
C ASN A 432 -59.65 -0.03 -0.80
N GLY A 433 -58.77 -0.93 -1.26
CA GLY A 433 -57.79 -0.67 -2.32
C GLY A 433 -56.63 0.21 -1.82
N ARG A 434 -55.46 0.06 -2.44
CA ARG A 434 -54.33 0.97 -2.22
C ARG A 434 -54.41 2.04 -3.31
N ARG A 435 -55.08 3.17 -3.05
CA ARG A 435 -55.30 4.21 -4.07
C ARG A 435 -54.26 5.31 -3.94
N GLY A 436 -53.65 5.69 -5.06
CA GLY A 436 -53.05 7.01 -5.19
C GLY A 436 -54.09 8.08 -4.83
N LYS A 437 -53.68 9.06 -4.01
CA LYS A 437 -54.61 10.07 -3.50
C LYS A 437 -53.98 11.46 -3.52
N ALA A 438 -54.65 12.40 -4.15
CA ALA A 438 -54.45 13.83 -3.94
C ALA A 438 -55.61 14.36 -3.10
N SER A 439 -55.33 15.11 -2.04
CA SER A 439 -56.39 15.77 -1.27
C SER A 439 -56.05 17.18 -0.81
N ASN A 440 -57.11 17.98 -0.63
CA ASN A 440 -57.01 19.35 -0.11
C ASN A 440 -56.02 20.20 -0.93
N ALA A 441 -56.00 20.04 -2.25
CA ALA A 441 -55.04 20.68 -3.14
C ALA A 441 -55.64 21.73 -4.08
N ASP A 442 -54.85 22.66 -4.63
CA ASP A 442 -55.35 23.51 -5.72
C ASP A 442 -55.57 22.63 -6.97
N ILE A 443 -54.55 21.89 -7.39
CA ILE A 443 -54.63 20.90 -8.46
C ILE A 443 -54.21 19.53 -7.93
N GLY A 444 -55.08 18.53 -8.06
CA GLY A 444 -54.79 17.15 -7.67
C GLY A 444 -53.74 16.50 -8.56
N TYR A 445 -54.05 16.37 -9.85
CA TYR A 445 -53.17 15.80 -10.86
C TYR A 445 -53.03 16.78 -12.04
N LEU A 446 -51.82 17.29 -12.27
CA LEU A 446 -51.48 18.25 -13.32
C LEU A 446 -50.55 17.60 -14.35
N ALA A 447 -50.99 17.42 -15.58
CA ALA A 447 -50.11 17.03 -16.69
C ALA A 447 -50.02 18.17 -17.70
N GLY A 448 -48.81 18.69 -17.93
CA GLY A 448 -48.56 19.86 -18.78
C GLY A 448 -47.41 19.65 -19.76
N ARG A 449 -47.36 20.39 -20.88
CA ARG A 449 -46.15 20.52 -21.73
C ARG A 449 -45.53 19.18 -22.15
N GLY A 450 -46.37 18.23 -22.59
CA GLY A 450 -45.94 16.87 -22.96
C GLY A 450 -45.70 15.90 -21.79
N GLY A 451 -45.95 16.31 -20.55
CA GLY A 451 -45.92 15.45 -19.37
C GLY A 451 -47.08 14.45 -19.36
N THR A 452 -46.86 13.30 -18.74
CA THR A 452 -47.85 12.20 -18.67
C THR A 452 -48.07 11.75 -17.23
N ILE A 453 -49.33 11.49 -16.85
CA ILE A 453 -49.69 10.90 -15.57
C ILE A 453 -50.55 9.65 -15.79
N TYR A 454 -50.13 8.52 -15.25
CA TYR A 454 -50.95 7.32 -15.08
C TYR A 454 -51.55 7.30 -13.68
N ALA A 455 -52.84 7.63 -13.60
CA ALA A 455 -53.63 7.78 -12.37
C ALA A 455 -54.88 6.89 -12.38
N TYR A 456 -54.76 5.67 -12.90
CA TYR A 456 -55.85 4.69 -12.91
C TYR A 456 -56.37 4.45 -11.49
N MET A 457 -57.68 4.48 -11.28
CA MET A 457 -58.33 4.28 -9.96
C MET A 457 -57.90 5.27 -8.85
N ALA A 458 -57.13 6.31 -9.19
CA ALA A 458 -56.64 7.29 -8.24
C ALA A 458 -57.78 8.20 -7.76
N THR A 459 -57.56 8.90 -6.64
CA THR A 459 -58.55 9.79 -6.04
C THR A 459 -58.01 11.21 -5.95
N ALA A 460 -58.75 12.18 -6.51
CA ALA A 460 -58.59 13.60 -6.21
C ALA A 460 -59.77 14.04 -5.33
N ASP A 461 -59.51 14.49 -4.10
CA ASP A 461 -60.55 14.77 -3.10
C ASP A 461 -60.40 16.16 -2.50
N ASN A 462 -61.46 16.96 -2.53
CA ASN A 462 -61.46 18.35 -2.05
C ASN A 462 -60.37 19.21 -2.73
N CYS A 463 -60.16 19.00 -4.04
CA CYS A 463 -59.25 19.81 -4.85
C CYS A 463 -60.00 21.00 -5.51
N ASN A 464 -59.33 22.09 -5.89
CA ASN A 464 -60.00 23.06 -6.79
C ASN A 464 -60.20 22.42 -8.17
N CYS A 465 -59.13 21.87 -8.75
CA CYS A 465 -59.15 21.07 -9.97
C CYS A 465 -58.70 19.63 -9.63
N GLY A 466 -59.50 18.63 -9.99
CA GLY A 466 -59.19 17.22 -9.71
C GLY A 466 -58.07 16.68 -10.61
N PHE A 467 -58.43 16.31 -11.83
CA PHE A 467 -57.50 15.87 -12.88
C PHE A 467 -57.47 16.91 -13.99
N TYR A 468 -56.30 17.53 -14.21
CA TYR A 468 -56.13 18.70 -15.05
C TYR A 468 -54.98 18.51 -16.06
N ALA A 469 -55.33 18.19 -17.30
CA ALA A 469 -54.40 18.03 -18.40
C ALA A 469 -54.37 19.32 -19.25
N VAL A 470 -53.19 19.87 -19.50
CA VAL A 470 -53.02 21.15 -20.22
C VAL A 470 -51.82 21.10 -21.18
N TYR A 471 -51.76 22.00 -22.17
CA TYR A 471 -50.58 22.22 -23.03
C TYR A 471 -49.93 20.93 -23.57
N SER A 472 -50.71 20.08 -24.25
CA SER A 472 -50.27 18.77 -24.76
C SER A 472 -49.88 17.73 -23.69
N GLY A 473 -50.32 17.90 -22.43
CA GLY A 473 -50.18 16.89 -21.38
C GLY A 473 -51.18 15.73 -21.53
N ALA A 474 -50.86 14.59 -20.92
CA ALA A 474 -51.70 13.39 -20.96
C ALA A 474 -52.02 12.85 -19.56
N ILE A 475 -53.28 12.59 -19.24
CA ILE A 475 -53.70 11.94 -17.99
C ILE A 475 -54.53 10.69 -18.30
N TYR A 476 -54.14 9.56 -17.73
CA TYR A 476 -54.89 8.30 -17.76
C TYR A 476 -55.54 8.09 -16.39
N ALA A 477 -56.80 8.46 -16.22
CA ALA A 477 -57.54 8.45 -14.96
C ALA A 477 -58.74 7.47 -14.96
N ALA A 478 -58.69 6.41 -15.78
CA ALA A 478 -59.80 5.46 -15.86
C ALA A 478 -60.12 4.84 -14.50
N ASN A 479 -61.41 4.71 -14.19
CA ASN A 479 -61.97 4.29 -12.89
C ASN A 479 -61.53 5.16 -11.68
N GLY A 480 -60.92 6.32 -11.93
CA GLY A 480 -60.53 7.28 -10.91
C GLY A 480 -61.73 8.01 -10.31
N TRP A 481 -61.50 8.72 -9.21
CA TRP A 481 -62.53 9.48 -8.49
C TRP A 481 -62.08 10.92 -8.31
N SER A 482 -62.87 11.86 -8.82
CA SER A 482 -62.79 13.26 -8.41
C SER A 482 -63.95 13.56 -7.46
N ARG A 483 -63.68 13.95 -6.21
CA ARG A 483 -64.70 14.13 -5.17
C ARG A 483 -64.58 15.52 -4.57
N ASN A 484 -65.71 16.16 -4.30
CA ASN A 484 -65.75 17.48 -3.66
C ASN A 484 -64.87 18.53 -4.37
N SER A 485 -64.65 18.38 -5.69
CA SER A 485 -63.80 19.32 -6.43
C SER A 485 -64.54 20.64 -6.62
N LYS A 486 -63.89 21.75 -6.28
CA LYS A 486 -64.55 23.07 -6.13
C LYS A 486 -64.75 23.81 -7.47
N LYS A 487 -63.87 23.59 -8.44
CA LYS A 487 -63.95 24.18 -9.79
C LYS A 487 -64.29 23.11 -10.82
N VAL A 488 -63.40 22.13 -11.02
CA VAL A 488 -63.58 21.10 -12.05
C VAL A 488 -63.07 19.73 -11.60
N GLY A 489 -63.82 18.68 -11.91
CA GLY A 489 -63.42 17.31 -11.61
C GLY A 489 -62.36 16.77 -12.59
N TYR A 490 -62.68 16.84 -13.88
CA TYR A 490 -61.81 16.40 -14.98
C TYR A 490 -61.77 17.48 -16.07
N CYS A 491 -60.59 17.89 -16.48
CA CYS A 491 -60.43 18.90 -17.54
C CYS A 491 -59.20 18.61 -18.41
N ALA A 492 -59.37 18.83 -19.72
CA ALA A 492 -58.32 18.78 -20.73
C ALA A 492 -58.39 20.07 -21.57
N ASP A 493 -57.29 20.81 -21.63
CA ASP A 493 -57.18 22.09 -22.37
C ASP A 493 -55.88 22.16 -23.19
N GLY A 494 -55.83 23.00 -24.23
CA GLY A 494 -54.61 23.33 -24.97
C GLY A 494 -53.90 22.11 -25.58
N LEU A 495 -54.60 21.34 -26.42
CA LEU A 495 -54.11 20.11 -27.07
C LEU A 495 -53.85 18.91 -26.13
N ALA A 496 -54.31 18.98 -24.87
CA ALA A 496 -54.11 17.90 -23.90
C ALA A 496 -55.09 16.73 -24.05
N TRP A 497 -54.73 15.59 -23.48
CA TRP A 497 -55.52 14.36 -23.52
C TRP A 497 -55.83 13.84 -22.12
N LEU A 498 -57.08 13.42 -21.88
CA LEU A 498 -57.52 12.86 -20.61
C LEU A 498 -58.47 11.67 -20.82
N ASP A 499 -58.10 10.49 -20.31
CA ASP A 499 -58.99 9.33 -20.22
C ASP A 499 -59.65 9.24 -18.84
N ALA A 500 -60.98 9.41 -18.81
CA ALA A 500 -61.82 9.28 -17.63
C ALA A 500 -62.85 8.14 -17.80
N SER A 501 -62.52 7.10 -18.56
CA SER A 501 -63.41 5.95 -18.75
C SER A 501 -63.69 5.19 -17.44
N GLY A 502 -64.90 4.65 -17.29
CA GLY A 502 -65.29 3.92 -16.07
C GLY A 502 -65.40 4.78 -14.80
N THR A 503 -65.32 6.10 -14.91
CA THR A 503 -65.59 7.02 -13.80
C THR A 503 -67.10 7.06 -13.52
N GLN A 504 -67.51 6.92 -12.26
CA GLN A 504 -68.93 6.86 -11.89
C GLN A 504 -69.58 8.24 -11.94
N ALA A 505 -70.85 8.30 -12.39
CA ALA A 505 -71.68 9.51 -12.36
C ALA A 505 -71.82 10.11 -10.93
N GLY A 506 -71.60 9.29 -9.90
CA GLY A 506 -71.54 9.67 -8.47
C GLY A 506 -70.16 10.12 -8.00
N SER A 507 -69.47 10.97 -8.76
CA SER A 507 -68.38 11.80 -8.25
C SER A 507 -68.98 12.88 -7.32
N TYR A 508 -69.46 12.43 -6.15
CA TYR A 508 -70.28 13.23 -5.23
C TYR A 508 -69.62 14.58 -4.87
N GLY A 509 -70.39 15.67 -4.99
CA GLY A 509 -70.01 17.00 -4.49
C GLY A 509 -69.21 17.90 -5.44
N CYS A 510 -68.96 17.52 -6.69
CA CYS A 510 -68.33 18.42 -7.67
C CYS A 510 -69.38 19.20 -8.48
N THR A 511 -69.30 20.54 -8.48
CA THR A 511 -70.24 21.44 -9.17
C THR A 511 -70.13 21.38 -10.70
N GLN A 512 -68.95 21.08 -11.24
CA GLN A 512 -68.73 20.77 -12.66
C GLN A 512 -67.88 19.51 -12.78
N LEU A 513 -68.55 18.39 -13.06
CA LEU A 513 -67.88 17.10 -13.25
C LEU A 513 -66.89 17.14 -14.42
N TYR A 514 -67.25 17.88 -15.48
CA TYR A 514 -66.49 18.00 -16.71
C TYR A 514 -66.58 19.44 -17.22
N ASP A 515 -65.44 20.01 -17.58
CA ASP A 515 -65.36 21.27 -18.33
C ASP A 515 -64.53 21.04 -19.61
N PRO A 516 -65.13 20.53 -20.69
CA PRO A 516 -64.57 20.69 -22.02
C PRO A 516 -64.85 22.14 -22.46
N ALA A 517 -63.82 22.98 -22.53
CA ALA A 517 -63.93 24.36 -23.00
C ALA A 517 -64.62 24.42 -24.40
N PRO A 518 -65.35 25.51 -24.71
CA PRO A 518 -66.40 25.51 -25.73
C PRO A 518 -65.83 25.30 -27.14
N ASN A 519 -66.10 24.12 -27.72
CA ASN A 519 -66.39 23.87 -29.14
C ASN A 519 -66.38 22.36 -29.44
N THR A 520 -67.48 21.71 -29.09
CA THR A 520 -67.94 20.47 -29.72
C THR A 520 -68.03 20.66 -31.24
N PRO A 521 -68.05 19.57 -32.01
CA PRO A 521 -66.94 18.80 -32.59
C PRO A 521 -66.15 19.57 -33.67
N GLY A 522 -64.82 19.38 -33.74
CA GLY A 522 -63.97 20.02 -34.74
C GLY A 522 -63.28 21.32 -34.28
N ASN A 523 -62.77 21.38 -33.03
CA ASN A 523 -61.92 22.49 -32.58
C ASN A 523 -60.63 21.98 -31.93
N SER A 524 -59.79 21.39 -32.79
CA SER A 524 -58.33 21.22 -32.68
C SER A 524 -57.71 21.09 -31.28
N GLY A 525 -57.97 19.96 -30.60
CA GLY A 525 -56.90 19.12 -30.05
C GLY A 525 -56.99 18.67 -28.58
N ALA A 526 -57.95 19.13 -27.78
CA ALA A 526 -58.18 18.56 -26.45
C ALA A 526 -59.21 17.40 -26.50
N TYR A 527 -58.91 16.25 -25.87
CA TYR A 527 -59.79 15.06 -25.91
C TYR A 527 -60.05 14.51 -24.50
N VAL A 528 -61.32 14.46 -24.10
CA VAL A 528 -61.77 13.72 -22.89
C VAL A 528 -62.57 12.49 -23.33
N TYR A 529 -62.12 11.29 -22.98
CA TYR A 529 -62.83 10.04 -23.30
C TYR A 529 -63.61 9.53 -22.07
N GLN A 530 -64.94 9.43 -22.19
CA GLN A 530 -65.82 8.85 -21.16
C GLN A 530 -66.78 7.84 -21.81
N LYS A 531 -66.72 6.58 -21.39
CA LYS A 531 -67.77 5.58 -21.66
C LYS A 531 -68.64 5.47 -20.41
N ILE A 532 -69.80 6.13 -20.44
CA ILE A 532 -70.81 5.99 -19.39
C ILE A 532 -71.36 4.56 -19.50
N THR A 533 -71.22 3.78 -18.44
CA THR A 533 -71.92 2.49 -18.32
C THR A 533 -73.16 2.75 -17.46
N PRO A 534 -74.36 2.30 -17.87
CA PRO A 534 -75.62 2.58 -17.18
C PRO A 534 -75.62 2.22 -15.70
#